data_AF-A0AAV4DBV1-F1
#
_entry.id   AF-A0AAV4DBV1-F1
#
_cell.length_a   1.000
_cell.length_b   1.000
_cell.length_c   1.000
_cell.angle_alpha   90.00
_cell.angle_beta   90.00
_cell.angle_gamma   90.00
#
_symmetry.space_group_name_H-M   'P 1'
#
loop_
_entity.id
_entity.type
_entity.pdbx_description
1 polymer ?
#
loop_
_entity_poly.entity_id
_entity_poly.type
_entity_poly.pdbx_seq_one_letter_code
_entity_poly.pdbx_strand_id
1 'polypeptide(L)'
;MKLPDCDPAREQNKPKSRAFSMCYKESTSAFSERTCDLALALITSKHSLCSHLEGIPRSSSENPISQGDKQAKEAEGRLRSSSGNLTSQGDQQEKDDERVRVLAKKRDQGDHECEVFGAGCEAAEGSQAWKNCKKNPGHKRFIPVPEFCIDNLPEGYRTQSFFDEVKRFSDFVVRVKVGYTSEKRPKGYSFHKFKGTHILHTGSGLLFHIDTYEGNSVRPDVSTNEDNKDRPHQKWHIVSLVTACHVVYNSEEAKETTVDFFYNDEDSKKDGRMKSLQVHEMSKKDIHGDLCILDCVTHDDGLIEQLQLILLPHFKANPFFKTREKLQSQEKSLCIVISHPHGRPKQITVGYAESHELGYSSPPKLTFIYKTDTCPGSSGGLVVMYNLNSPLLNFVSAIHSLGHEDSNQSSKGLPENIDRHRIRHNLKKLNHLALSHYSILKSHCVNPLFLGQGWYQLKNSKYYQSINGTDI
;
A
#
# COMPACT_ATOMS: atom_id res chain seq x y z
N MET A 1 7.73 34.72 -37.37
CA MET A 1 6.44 35.17 -36.79
C MET A 1 6.73 35.66 -35.39
N LYS A 2 6.60 36.97 -35.16
CA LYS A 2 6.87 37.62 -33.87
C LYS A 2 5.63 37.49 -32.97
N LEU A 3 5.81 36.97 -31.77
CA LEU A 3 4.81 37.03 -30.68
C LEU A 3 4.86 38.43 -30.05
N PRO A 4 3.73 39.01 -29.62
CA PRO A 4 3.72 40.34 -29.01
C PRO A 4 4.03 40.29 -27.51
N ASP A 5 4.72 41.34 -27.08
CA ASP A 5 5.09 41.69 -25.71
C ASP A 5 3.87 41.94 -24.82
N CYS A 6 3.93 41.44 -23.58
CA CYS A 6 3.03 41.83 -22.49
C CYS A 6 3.84 42.61 -21.45
N ASP A 7 3.53 43.90 -21.32
CA ASP A 7 4.04 44.81 -20.29
C ASP A 7 3.20 44.67 -18.99
N PRO A 8 3.78 44.81 -17.77
CA PRO A 8 3.09 44.53 -16.52
C PRO A 8 2.54 45.81 -15.86
N ALA A 9 1.22 45.90 -15.72
CA ALA A 9 0.58 46.90 -14.88
C ALA A 9 0.22 46.33 -13.50
N ARG A 10 0.82 46.96 -12.51
CA ARG A 10 0.79 46.77 -11.07
C ARG A 10 -0.50 47.38 -10.51
N GLU A 11 -1.33 46.59 -9.82
CA GLU A 11 -2.37 47.16 -8.94
C GLU A 11 -2.49 46.39 -7.63
N GLN A 12 -2.27 47.11 -6.54
CA GLN A 12 -2.29 46.65 -5.17
C GLN A 12 -3.74 46.60 -4.68
N ASN A 13 -4.22 45.46 -4.20
CA ASN A 13 -5.38 45.42 -3.31
C ASN A 13 -5.25 44.28 -2.29
N LYS A 14 -5.00 44.65 -1.03
CA LYS A 14 -5.03 43.77 0.15
C LYS A 14 -6.50 43.47 0.51
N PRO A 15 -6.89 42.21 0.76
CA PRO A 15 -8.14 41.92 1.46
C PRO A 15 -7.93 41.95 2.99
N LYS A 16 -8.82 42.67 3.67
CA LYS A 16 -8.94 42.74 5.13
C LYS A 16 -9.41 41.37 5.66
N SER A 17 -8.66 40.81 6.61
CA SER A 17 -9.04 39.63 7.39
C SER A 17 -10.21 39.96 8.33
N ARG A 18 -11.38 39.35 8.09
CA ARG A 18 -12.47 39.27 9.07
C ARG A 18 -12.42 37.88 9.72
N ALA A 19 -12.11 37.85 11.01
CA ALA A 19 -12.25 36.68 11.86
C ALA A 19 -13.74 36.36 12.02
N PHE A 20 -14.17 35.20 11.54
CA PHE A 20 -15.46 34.60 11.88
C PHE A 20 -15.21 33.53 12.95
N SER A 21 -15.59 33.84 14.18
CA SER A 21 -15.80 32.86 15.24
C SER A 21 -17.19 32.26 15.04
N MET A 22 -17.26 30.94 14.79
CA MET A 22 -18.50 30.18 14.80
C MET A 22 -18.41 29.08 15.86
N CYS A 23 -19.02 29.35 17.01
CA CYS A 23 -19.47 28.33 17.95
C CYS A 23 -20.63 27.55 17.30
N TYR A 24 -20.44 26.25 17.06
CA TYR A 24 -21.56 25.34 16.81
C TYR A 24 -21.73 24.42 18.01
N LYS A 25 -22.87 24.57 18.68
CA LYS A 25 -23.37 23.64 19.71
C LYS A 25 -23.99 22.41 19.05
N GLU A 26 -23.74 21.28 19.68
CA GLU A 26 -24.17 19.92 19.35
C GLU A 26 -25.69 19.77 19.31
N SER A 27 -26.19 19.01 18.33
CA SER A 27 -27.31 18.07 18.51
C SER A 27 -27.52 17.24 17.23
N THR A 28 -28.01 16.00 17.42
CA THR A 28 -28.38 14.96 16.43
C THR A 28 -27.22 14.07 15.94
N SER A 29 -27.34 12.74 15.81
CA SER A 29 -28.34 11.74 16.21
C SER A 29 -27.71 10.34 16.03
N ALA A 30 -27.97 9.44 16.98
CA ALA A 30 -27.23 8.19 17.20
C ALA A 30 -27.62 7.00 16.28
N PHE A 31 -27.70 7.17 14.96
CA PHE A 31 -28.15 6.08 14.07
C PHE A 31 -27.26 5.78 12.84
N SER A 32 -26.14 6.48 12.62
CA SER A 32 -25.28 6.26 11.43
C SER A 32 -23.85 5.74 11.71
N GLU A 33 -23.45 5.56 12.97
CA GLU A 33 -22.08 5.16 13.34
C GLU A 33 -21.77 3.67 13.10
N ARG A 34 -22.77 2.78 13.13
CA ARG A 34 -22.54 1.31 13.25
C ARG A 34 -21.98 0.57 12.04
N THR A 35 -21.76 1.22 10.89
CA THR A 35 -21.21 0.54 9.68
C THR A 35 -19.77 0.90 9.37
N CYS A 36 -19.31 2.10 9.76
CA CYS A 36 -17.88 2.45 9.68
C CYS A 36 -17.08 1.81 10.82
N ASP A 37 -17.72 1.60 11.98
CA ASP A 37 -17.14 0.85 13.09
C ASP A 37 -16.81 -0.60 12.73
N LEU A 38 -17.44 -1.22 11.72
CA LEU A 38 -17.06 -2.57 11.32
C LEU A 38 -15.72 -2.56 10.57
N ALA A 39 -15.46 -1.64 9.64
CA ALA A 39 -14.17 -1.63 8.94
C ALA A 39 -12.98 -1.35 9.89
N LEU A 40 -13.22 -0.63 10.99
CA LEU A 40 -12.23 -0.22 12.00
C LEU A 40 -12.13 -1.15 13.23
N ALA A 41 -13.25 -1.63 13.80
CA ALA A 41 -13.25 -2.55 14.95
C ALA A 41 -12.68 -3.94 14.62
N LEU A 42 -12.54 -4.24 13.33
CA LEU A 42 -12.09 -5.54 12.85
C LEU A 42 -10.55 -5.71 12.83
N ILE A 43 -9.79 -4.65 13.12
CA ILE A 43 -8.32 -4.74 13.30
C ILE A 43 -7.88 -4.51 14.76
N THR A 44 -8.65 -3.76 15.57
CA THR A 44 -8.25 -3.25 16.90
C THR A 44 -8.79 -4.01 18.12
N SER A 45 -9.48 -5.15 17.95
CA SER A 45 -9.91 -6.00 19.09
C SER A 45 -8.74 -6.80 19.69
N LYS A 46 -7.92 -6.13 20.52
CA LYS A 46 -7.15 -6.63 21.69
C LYS A 46 -6.01 -5.64 22.03
N HIS A 47 -6.35 -4.48 22.55
CA HIS A 47 -5.44 -3.67 23.36
C HIS A 47 -6.03 -3.53 24.77
N SER A 48 -5.81 -4.56 25.59
CA SER A 48 -5.77 -4.48 27.05
C SER A 48 -5.24 -5.81 27.57
N LEU A 49 -4.24 -5.75 28.46
CA LEU A 49 -3.47 -6.84 29.08
C LEU A 49 -2.16 -7.21 28.36
N CYS A 50 -1.11 -6.44 28.65
CA CYS A 50 0.23 -6.99 28.89
C CYS A 50 1.12 -5.92 29.54
N SER A 51 1.14 -5.88 30.88
CA SER A 51 2.15 -5.14 31.62
C SER A 51 2.40 -5.84 32.96
N HIS A 52 3.10 -6.98 32.94
CA HIS A 52 3.77 -7.58 34.10
C HIS A 52 4.87 -8.49 33.54
N LEU A 53 6.14 -8.14 33.75
CA LEU A 53 7.24 -9.07 34.03
C LEU A 53 8.50 -8.27 34.41
N GLU A 54 8.67 -8.23 35.73
CA GLU A 54 9.88 -8.35 36.56
C GLU A 54 11.28 -8.02 36.01
N GLY A 55 11.98 -7.24 36.83
CA GLY A 55 13.34 -6.78 36.61
C GLY A 55 14.42 -7.79 37.00
N ILE A 56 15.57 -7.62 36.37
CA ILE A 56 16.84 -8.25 36.74
C ILE A 56 17.88 -7.11 36.89
N PRO A 57 18.63 -7.05 38.00
CA PRO A 57 19.62 -6.01 38.22
C PRO A 57 20.86 -6.23 37.33
N ARG A 58 21.32 -5.16 36.67
CA ARG A 58 22.60 -5.12 35.95
C ARG A 58 23.72 -4.79 36.93
N SER A 59 24.72 -5.65 37.02
CA SER A 59 26.00 -5.39 37.69
C SER A 59 26.92 -4.58 36.77
N SER A 60 27.41 -3.45 37.29
CA SER A 60 28.46 -2.63 36.69
C SER A 60 29.85 -3.15 37.10
N SER A 61 30.66 -3.53 36.12
CA SER A 61 32.11 -3.71 36.30
C SER A 61 32.84 -2.78 35.33
N GLU A 62 33.36 -1.68 35.86
CA GLU A 62 34.29 -0.79 35.18
C GLU A 62 35.65 -1.49 35.03
N ASN A 63 36.23 -1.44 33.83
CA ASN A 63 37.65 -1.73 33.62
C ASN A 63 38.35 -0.47 33.11
N PRO A 64 39.54 -0.14 33.63
CA PRO A 64 40.23 1.09 33.30
C PRO A 64 40.96 1.00 31.95
N ILE A 65 40.86 2.11 31.21
CA ILE A 65 41.57 2.39 29.97
C ILE A 65 43.06 2.55 30.29
N SER A 66 43.90 1.65 29.77
CA SER A 66 45.35 1.82 29.79
C SER A 66 45.81 2.65 28.59
N GLN A 67 46.62 3.67 28.90
CA GLN A 67 47.33 4.52 27.95
C GLN A 67 48.45 3.73 27.27
N GLY A 68 48.56 3.85 25.94
CA GLY A 68 49.69 3.31 25.22
C GLY A 68 49.62 3.59 23.72
N ASP A 69 49.78 4.85 23.30
CA ASP A 69 50.02 5.17 21.89
C ASP A 69 50.93 6.40 21.74
N LYS A 70 52.24 6.14 21.69
CA LYS A 70 53.27 7.01 21.11
C LYS A 70 54.41 6.13 20.61
N GLN A 71 54.36 5.71 19.35
CA GLN A 71 55.50 5.52 18.42
C GLN A 71 55.10 4.62 17.24
N ALA A 72 54.45 5.20 16.22
CA ALA A 72 54.34 4.60 14.88
C ALA A 72 54.03 5.68 13.84
N LYS A 73 54.94 6.65 13.67
CA LYS A 73 54.89 7.63 12.56
C LYS A 73 56.30 7.94 12.09
N GLU A 74 56.93 7.02 11.36
CA GLU A 74 58.09 7.32 10.50
C GLU A 74 58.55 6.15 9.58
N ALA A 75 57.61 5.31 9.09
CA ALA A 75 57.94 4.23 8.16
C ALA A 75 57.01 4.11 6.93
N GLU A 76 56.21 5.14 6.61
CA GLU A 76 55.28 5.12 5.46
C GLU A 76 55.74 5.94 4.23
N GLY A 77 57.01 6.40 4.21
CA GLY A 77 57.49 7.34 3.20
C GLY A 77 58.07 6.77 1.90
N ARG A 78 58.25 5.45 1.74
CA ARG A 78 59.05 4.90 0.61
C ARG A 78 58.47 3.70 -0.16
N LEU A 79 57.18 3.36 0.01
CA LEU A 79 56.52 2.24 -0.71
C LEU A 79 55.34 2.63 -1.62
N ARG A 80 55.18 3.91 -1.99
CA ARG A 80 53.99 4.39 -2.74
C ARG A 80 54.14 4.51 -4.26
N SER A 81 55.24 4.09 -4.87
CA SER A 81 55.46 4.27 -6.33
C SER A 81 55.28 3.02 -7.19
N SER A 82 54.83 1.87 -6.64
CA SER A 82 54.67 0.62 -7.42
C SER A 82 53.31 -0.11 -7.30
N SER A 83 52.36 0.40 -6.52
CA SER A 83 51.04 -0.26 -6.32
C SER A 83 49.92 0.21 -7.26
N GLY A 84 50.24 0.85 -8.37
CA GLY A 84 49.25 1.54 -9.21
C GLY A 84 48.35 0.68 -10.12
N ASN A 85 48.61 -0.62 -10.29
CA ASN A 85 47.95 -1.43 -11.34
C ASN A 85 47.27 -2.73 -10.86
N LEU A 86 47.30 -3.07 -9.56
CA LEU A 86 46.71 -4.32 -9.06
C LEU A 86 45.29 -4.17 -8.46
N THR A 87 44.79 -2.95 -8.29
CA THR A 87 43.49 -2.70 -7.64
C THR A 87 42.29 -2.83 -8.58
N SER A 88 42.45 -2.71 -9.91
CA SER A 88 41.30 -2.65 -10.82
C SER A 88 40.61 -3.98 -11.11
N GLN A 89 41.27 -5.13 -10.89
CA GLN A 89 40.68 -6.45 -11.16
C GLN A 89 39.79 -6.93 -10.01
N GLY A 90 40.17 -6.67 -8.76
CA GLY A 90 39.38 -7.05 -7.58
C GLY A 90 38.04 -6.30 -7.53
N ASP A 91 38.06 -5.00 -7.78
CA ASP A 91 36.87 -4.14 -7.77
C ASP A 91 35.81 -4.56 -8.81
N GLN A 92 36.25 -5.08 -9.96
CA GLN A 92 35.33 -5.53 -11.00
C GLN A 92 34.67 -6.86 -10.62
N GLN A 93 35.44 -7.79 -10.05
CA GLN A 93 34.92 -9.07 -9.59
C GLN A 93 33.89 -8.90 -8.47
N GLU A 94 34.15 -8.03 -7.49
CA GLU A 94 33.22 -7.75 -6.40
C GLU A 94 31.88 -7.19 -6.90
N LYS A 95 31.92 -6.25 -7.86
CA LYS A 95 30.71 -5.70 -8.50
C LYS A 95 29.92 -6.75 -9.27
N ASP A 96 30.61 -7.67 -9.96
CA ASP A 96 29.97 -8.75 -10.69
C ASP A 96 29.33 -9.76 -9.72
N ASP A 97 30.00 -10.11 -8.62
CA ASP A 97 29.47 -10.98 -7.57
C ASP A 97 28.24 -10.37 -6.88
N GLU A 98 28.27 -9.07 -6.60
CA GLU A 98 27.14 -8.35 -6.05
C GLU A 98 25.95 -8.36 -7.02
N ARG A 99 26.19 -8.04 -8.31
CA ARG A 99 25.15 -8.08 -9.33
C ARG A 99 24.51 -9.46 -9.44
N VAL A 100 25.31 -10.52 -9.35
CA VAL A 100 24.82 -11.91 -9.33
C VAL A 100 23.93 -12.15 -8.11
N ARG A 101 24.32 -11.67 -6.92
CA ARG A 101 23.51 -11.77 -5.69
C ARG A 101 22.18 -11.03 -5.80
N VAL A 102 22.18 -9.80 -6.32
CA VAL A 102 20.96 -9.01 -6.55
C VAL A 102 20.00 -9.73 -7.50
N LEU A 103 20.49 -10.23 -8.63
CA LEU A 103 19.68 -10.99 -9.59
C LEU A 103 19.16 -12.31 -9.01
N ALA A 104 19.94 -12.95 -8.14
CA ALA A 104 19.49 -14.14 -7.42
C ALA A 104 18.40 -13.80 -6.40
N LYS A 105 18.50 -12.66 -5.69
CA LYS A 105 17.45 -12.18 -4.77
C LYS A 105 16.16 -11.81 -5.50
N LYS A 106 16.25 -11.15 -6.68
CA LYS A 106 15.09 -10.89 -7.56
C LYS A 106 14.36 -12.15 -8.01
N ARG A 107 15.06 -13.29 -8.12
CA ARG A 107 14.44 -14.58 -8.47
C ARG A 107 13.83 -15.29 -7.25
N ASP A 108 14.38 -15.05 -6.05
CA ASP A 108 13.94 -15.72 -4.82
C ASP A 108 12.63 -15.17 -4.26
N GLN A 109 12.13 -14.03 -4.76
CA GLN A 109 10.81 -13.52 -4.40
C GLN A 109 9.65 -14.23 -5.09
N GLY A 110 9.89 -15.03 -6.14
CA GLY A 110 8.82 -15.68 -6.91
C GLY A 110 7.88 -14.64 -7.53
N ASP A 111 6.57 -14.82 -7.35
CA ASP A 111 5.51 -13.95 -7.89
C ASP A 111 5.25 -12.70 -7.03
N HIS A 112 6.03 -12.50 -5.98
CA HIS A 112 5.95 -11.30 -5.17
C HIS A 112 6.66 -10.14 -5.87
N GLU A 113 5.96 -9.03 -6.04
CA GLU A 113 6.45 -7.88 -6.79
C GLU A 113 7.16 -6.86 -5.89
N CYS A 114 8.27 -7.23 -5.26
CA CYS A 114 9.20 -6.26 -4.68
C CYS A 114 10.27 -5.87 -5.73
N GLU A 115 10.77 -4.65 -5.65
CA GLU A 115 11.96 -4.23 -6.41
C GLU A 115 13.21 -4.47 -5.54
N VAL A 116 14.29 -4.97 -6.13
CA VAL A 116 15.55 -5.26 -5.41
C VAL A 116 16.67 -4.44 -6.05
N PHE A 117 17.48 -3.80 -5.23
CA PHE A 117 18.57 -2.92 -5.64
C PHE A 117 19.92 -3.50 -5.25
N GLY A 118 20.96 -3.21 -6.02
CA GLY A 118 22.36 -3.41 -5.62
C GLY A 118 22.91 -2.22 -4.84
N ALA A 119 24.24 -2.15 -4.73
CA ALA A 119 24.95 -1.02 -4.13
C ALA A 119 24.95 0.26 -5.00
N GLY A 120 24.35 0.22 -6.19
CA GLY A 120 24.23 1.40 -7.03
C GLY A 120 23.24 2.41 -6.45
N CYS A 121 23.12 3.54 -7.14
CA CYS A 121 22.12 4.54 -6.79
C CYS A 121 20.72 4.00 -7.09
N GLU A 122 19.88 3.88 -6.04
CA GLU A 122 18.48 3.44 -6.12
C GLU A 122 17.70 4.11 -7.26
N ALA A 123 17.85 5.44 -7.42
CA ALA A 123 17.15 6.18 -8.47
C ALA A 123 17.61 5.79 -9.88
N ALA A 124 18.91 5.53 -10.07
CA ALA A 124 19.46 5.12 -11.36
C ALA A 124 19.06 3.68 -11.69
N GLU A 125 19.17 2.77 -10.71
CA GLU A 125 18.75 1.38 -10.86
C GLU A 125 17.25 1.24 -11.09
N GLY A 126 16.42 1.97 -10.35
CA GLY A 126 14.96 2.00 -10.55
C GLY A 126 14.58 2.55 -11.92
N SER A 127 15.27 3.60 -12.39
CA SER A 127 15.10 4.12 -13.75
C SER A 127 15.49 3.10 -14.83
N GLN A 128 16.54 2.32 -14.59
CA GLN A 128 16.99 1.28 -15.52
C GLN A 128 16.03 0.07 -15.49
N ALA A 129 15.54 -0.32 -14.31
CA ALA A 129 14.53 -1.36 -14.15
C ALA A 129 13.23 -0.98 -14.87
N TRP A 130 12.81 0.28 -14.74
CA TRP A 130 11.68 0.84 -15.50
C TRP A 130 11.90 0.73 -17.00
N LYS A 131 13.03 1.21 -17.54
CA LYS A 131 13.30 1.13 -18.99
C LYS A 131 13.31 -0.31 -19.53
N ASN A 132 13.79 -1.25 -18.71
CA ASN A 132 13.95 -2.66 -19.11
C ASN A 132 12.81 -3.57 -18.64
N CYS A 133 11.70 -2.99 -18.14
CA CYS A 133 10.60 -3.79 -17.64
C CYS A 133 9.96 -4.61 -18.77
N LYS A 134 9.92 -5.93 -18.59
CA LYS A 134 9.32 -6.85 -19.55
C LYS A 134 7.81 -7.04 -19.33
N LYS A 135 7.35 -6.89 -18.07
CA LYS A 135 5.94 -7.09 -17.71
C LYS A 135 5.04 -6.03 -18.33
N ASN A 136 5.45 -4.76 -18.26
CA ASN A 136 4.71 -3.64 -18.84
C ASN A 136 5.62 -2.77 -19.72
N PRO A 137 5.95 -3.21 -20.96
CA PRO A 137 6.87 -2.49 -21.82
C PRO A 137 6.43 -1.04 -22.08
N GLY A 138 7.27 -0.09 -21.66
CA GLY A 138 7.02 1.34 -21.81
C GLY A 138 5.93 1.91 -20.88
N HIS A 139 5.36 1.10 -19.98
CA HIS A 139 4.49 1.53 -18.88
C HIS A 139 3.34 2.47 -19.27
N LYS A 140 2.74 2.26 -20.45
CA LYS A 140 1.76 3.19 -21.05
C LYS A 140 0.51 3.45 -20.19
N ARG A 141 0.18 2.55 -19.26
CA ARG A 141 -0.99 2.64 -18.36
C ARG A 141 -0.64 3.14 -16.95
N PHE A 142 0.65 3.37 -16.66
CA PHE A 142 1.09 3.94 -15.40
C PHE A 142 1.04 5.45 -15.51
N ILE A 143 0.19 6.07 -14.70
CA ILE A 143 -0.06 7.50 -14.72
C ILE A 143 0.58 8.10 -13.46
N PRO A 144 1.57 9.00 -13.60
CA PRO A 144 2.13 9.69 -12.46
C PRO A 144 1.04 10.43 -11.69
N VAL A 145 1.10 10.42 -10.36
CA VAL A 145 0.07 11.04 -9.52
C VAL A 145 -0.19 12.51 -9.87
N PRO A 146 0.81 13.36 -10.16
CA PRO A 146 0.58 14.75 -10.59
C PRO A 146 -0.16 14.87 -11.92
N GLU A 147 -0.01 13.87 -12.81
CA GLU A 147 -0.59 13.85 -14.16
C GLU A 147 -1.99 13.21 -14.20
N PHE A 148 -2.39 12.49 -13.15
CA PHE A 148 -3.70 11.85 -13.07
C PHE A 148 -4.82 12.89 -13.10
N CYS A 149 -5.70 12.79 -14.09
CA CYS A 149 -6.84 13.65 -14.35
C CYS A 149 -8.14 12.82 -14.54
N ILE A 150 -9.29 13.51 -14.57
CA ILE A 150 -10.60 12.85 -14.68
C ILE A 150 -10.76 12.02 -15.95
N ASP A 151 -10.09 12.40 -17.05
CA ASP A 151 -10.18 11.69 -18.33
C ASP A 151 -9.48 10.33 -18.32
N ASN A 152 -8.57 10.11 -17.36
CA ASN A 152 -7.95 8.80 -17.14
C ASN A 152 -8.93 7.76 -16.56
N LEU A 153 -10.08 8.20 -16.07
CA LEU A 153 -11.14 7.32 -15.59
C LEU A 153 -12.03 6.86 -16.74
N PRO A 154 -12.60 5.64 -16.68
CA PRO A 154 -13.62 5.21 -17.63
C PRO A 154 -14.85 6.12 -17.56
N GLU A 155 -15.53 6.29 -18.69
CA GLU A 155 -16.60 7.30 -18.85
C GLU A 155 -17.65 7.29 -17.73
N GLY A 156 -18.13 6.11 -17.31
CA GLY A 156 -19.11 5.97 -16.23
C GLY A 156 -18.61 6.39 -14.84
N TYR A 157 -17.31 6.56 -14.67
CA TYR A 157 -16.65 6.97 -13.42
C TYR A 157 -16.12 8.40 -13.47
N ARG A 158 -16.27 9.14 -14.59
CA ARG A 158 -15.80 10.53 -14.76
C ARG A 158 -16.67 11.54 -14.01
N THR A 159 -16.70 11.43 -12.70
CA THR A 159 -17.32 12.42 -11.80
C THR A 159 -16.25 13.08 -10.95
N GLN A 160 -16.39 14.38 -10.69
CA GLN A 160 -15.41 15.11 -9.87
C GLN A 160 -15.21 14.46 -8.50
N SER A 161 -16.31 14.04 -7.85
CA SER A 161 -16.25 13.39 -6.54
C SER A 161 -15.45 12.09 -6.56
N PHE A 162 -15.56 11.28 -7.62
CA PHE A 162 -14.82 10.02 -7.74
C PHE A 162 -13.35 10.29 -8.07
N PHE A 163 -13.06 11.25 -8.95
CA PHE A 163 -11.69 11.69 -9.23
C PHE A 163 -10.99 12.18 -7.96
N ASP A 164 -11.63 13.06 -7.18
CA ASP A 164 -11.08 13.60 -5.93
C ASP A 164 -10.84 12.48 -4.90
N GLU A 165 -11.69 11.46 -4.88
CA GLU A 165 -11.53 10.29 -4.03
C GLU A 165 -10.29 9.47 -4.42
N VAL A 166 -10.10 9.18 -5.71
CA VAL A 166 -8.92 8.46 -6.21
C VAL A 166 -7.64 9.25 -5.96
N LYS A 167 -7.66 10.58 -6.18
CA LYS A 167 -6.52 11.45 -5.85
C LYS A 167 -6.20 11.40 -4.35
N ARG A 168 -7.22 11.48 -3.49
CA ARG A 168 -7.03 11.35 -2.03
C ARG A 168 -6.46 9.98 -1.66
N PHE A 169 -6.86 8.91 -2.36
CA PHE A 169 -6.29 7.60 -2.11
C PHE A 169 -4.78 7.54 -2.33
N SER A 170 -4.27 8.34 -3.28
CA SER A 170 -2.84 8.42 -3.52
C SER A 170 -2.06 9.02 -2.36
N ASP A 171 -2.68 9.85 -1.52
CA ASP A 171 -1.99 10.47 -0.38
C ASP A 171 -1.74 9.49 0.78
N PHE A 172 -2.51 8.40 0.87
CA PHE A 172 -2.26 7.35 1.87
C PHE A 172 -1.14 6.39 1.46
N VAL A 173 -0.82 6.31 0.18
CA VAL A 173 0.16 5.34 -0.31
C VAL A 173 1.57 5.86 -0.05
N VAL A 174 2.42 5.00 0.50
CA VAL A 174 3.81 5.27 0.84
C VAL A 174 4.75 4.29 0.16
N ARG A 175 6.01 4.66 0.00
CA ARG A 175 7.08 3.73 -0.42
C ARG A 175 7.71 3.10 0.82
N VAL A 176 7.90 1.79 0.80
CA VAL A 176 8.52 1.04 1.91
C VAL A 176 9.89 0.53 1.46
N LYS A 177 10.95 0.89 2.17
CA LYS A 177 12.34 0.53 1.87
C LYS A 177 12.93 -0.34 2.96
N VAL A 178 13.31 -1.57 2.64
CA VAL A 178 13.76 -2.58 3.61
C VAL A 178 15.24 -2.86 3.41
N GLY A 179 16.06 -2.44 4.36
CA GLY A 179 17.52 -2.54 4.30
C GLY A 179 18.10 -3.86 4.77
N TYR A 180 17.28 -4.79 5.26
CA TYR A 180 17.75 -6.05 5.83
C TYR A 180 16.75 -7.19 5.65
N THR A 181 17.26 -8.40 5.45
CA THR A 181 16.46 -9.63 5.34
C THR A 181 16.70 -10.51 6.55
N SER A 182 15.66 -10.75 7.36
CA SER A 182 15.77 -11.45 8.63
C SER A 182 16.13 -12.92 8.50
N GLU A 183 17.05 -13.37 9.36
CA GLU A 183 17.42 -14.79 9.55
C GLU A 183 16.21 -15.70 9.83
N LYS A 184 15.12 -15.12 10.35
CA LYS A 184 13.91 -15.83 10.76
C LYS A 184 12.90 -16.03 9.62
N ARG A 185 13.20 -15.62 8.38
CA ARG A 185 12.30 -15.91 7.24
C ARG A 185 12.09 -17.43 7.07
N PRO A 186 10.87 -17.95 6.83
CA PRO A 186 10.65 -19.40 6.72
C PRO A 186 11.23 -19.96 5.42
N LYS A 187 11.58 -21.24 5.41
CA LYS A 187 12.01 -21.93 4.19
C LYS A 187 10.90 -21.89 3.14
N GLY A 188 11.25 -21.46 1.92
CA GLY A 188 10.31 -21.35 0.80
C GLY A 188 9.50 -20.04 0.78
N TYR A 189 9.72 -19.13 1.73
CA TYR A 189 9.15 -17.79 1.70
C TYR A 189 10.03 -16.83 0.90
N SER A 190 9.48 -15.72 0.43
CA SER A 190 10.20 -14.71 -0.36
C SER A 190 11.49 -14.29 0.34
N PHE A 191 12.59 -14.22 -0.40
CA PHE A 191 13.91 -13.84 0.11
C PHE A 191 14.52 -14.77 1.17
N HIS A 192 13.96 -15.96 1.40
CA HIS A 192 14.50 -16.93 2.34
C HIS A 192 16.00 -17.24 2.10
N LYS A 193 16.47 -17.27 0.85
CA LYS A 193 17.88 -17.58 0.55
C LYS A 193 18.84 -16.41 0.84
N PHE A 194 18.30 -15.25 1.22
CA PHE A 194 19.04 -13.99 1.42
C PHE A 194 18.94 -13.47 2.85
N LYS A 195 18.59 -14.36 3.79
CA LYS A 195 18.70 -14.12 5.23
C LYS A 195 20.06 -13.55 5.63
N GLY A 196 20.05 -12.64 6.58
CA GLY A 196 21.24 -11.96 7.11
C GLY A 196 21.85 -10.94 6.15
N THR A 197 21.30 -10.74 4.95
CA THR A 197 21.86 -9.80 3.97
C THR A 197 21.23 -8.41 4.06
N HIS A 198 22.02 -7.41 3.67
CA HIS A 198 21.60 -6.01 3.58
C HIS A 198 21.31 -5.55 2.14
N ILE A 199 20.90 -6.48 1.28
CA ILE A 199 20.51 -6.13 -0.10
C ILE A 199 19.16 -5.42 -0.04
N LEU A 200 19.13 -4.14 -0.39
CA LEU A 200 17.94 -3.30 -0.35
C LEU A 200 16.82 -3.87 -1.25
N HIS A 201 15.61 -3.92 -0.71
CA HIS A 201 14.40 -4.12 -1.51
C HIS A 201 13.30 -3.14 -1.12
N THR A 202 12.38 -2.88 -2.04
CA THR A 202 11.29 -1.94 -1.82
C THR A 202 9.94 -2.52 -2.19
N GLY A 203 8.92 -2.07 -1.48
CA GLY A 203 7.51 -2.23 -1.81
C GLY A 203 6.77 -0.92 -1.61
N SER A 204 5.47 -1.04 -1.43
CA SER A 204 4.52 0.02 -1.15
C SER A 204 3.80 -0.28 0.17
N GLY A 205 3.16 0.73 0.75
CA GLY A 205 2.33 0.58 1.95
C GLY A 205 1.20 1.59 1.96
N LEU A 206 0.35 1.49 2.98
CA LEU A 206 -0.84 2.32 3.16
C LEU A 206 -0.88 2.89 4.57
N LEU A 207 -0.97 4.22 4.68
CA LEU A 207 -1.32 4.90 5.92
C LEU A 207 -2.72 4.48 6.36
N PHE A 208 -2.80 3.94 7.57
CA PHE A 208 -4.04 3.41 8.12
C PHE A 208 -4.49 4.15 9.38
N HIS A 209 -3.56 4.53 10.26
CA HIS A 209 -3.91 5.08 11.56
C HIS A 209 -2.83 6.01 12.12
N ILE A 210 -3.24 6.96 12.95
CA ILE A 210 -2.36 7.87 13.68
C ILE A 210 -2.85 7.99 15.12
N ASP A 211 -1.96 7.68 16.06
CA ASP A 211 -2.16 7.96 17.48
C ASP A 211 -1.27 9.12 17.93
N THR A 212 -1.81 9.98 18.77
CA THR A 212 -1.08 11.08 19.38
C THR A 212 -1.05 10.88 20.88
N TYR A 213 0.14 11.00 21.45
CA TYR A 213 0.40 10.82 22.86
C TYR A 213 1.00 12.10 23.43
N GLU A 214 0.53 12.46 24.62
CA GLU A 214 1.00 13.63 25.36
C GLU A 214 1.37 13.23 26.81
N GLY A 215 2.26 14.00 27.42
CA GLY A 215 2.68 13.85 28.83
C GLY A 215 3.58 12.65 29.11
N ASN A 216 3.48 12.11 30.33
CA ASN A 216 4.36 11.05 30.86
C ASN A 216 3.98 9.63 30.36
N SER A 217 3.41 9.50 29.18
CA SER A 217 3.17 8.18 28.59
C SER A 217 4.51 7.46 28.40
N VAL A 218 4.54 6.14 28.65
CA VAL A 218 5.76 5.34 28.45
C VAL A 218 6.12 5.41 26.98
N ARG A 219 7.17 6.18 26.69
CA ARG A 219 7.70 6.36 25.35
C ARG A 219 8.25 5.01 24.86
N PRO A 220 7.82 4.49 23.70
CA PRO A 220 8.59 3.46 23.01
C PRO A 220 9.97 4.06 22.79
N ASP A 221 11.00 3.48 23.39
CA ASP A 221 12.34 4.05 23.43
C ASP A 221 12.86 4.20 21.98
N VAL A 222 12.60 5.35 21.35
CA VAL A 222 13.14 5.73 20.06
C VAL A 222 14.57 6.19 20.33
N SER A 223 15.39 5.24 20.78
CA SER A 223 16.81 5.43 20.95
C SER A 223 17.38 5.80 19.58
N THR A 224 18.09 6.91 19.48
CA THR A 224 19.35 6.96 18.71
C THR A 224 20.11 8.27 18.94
N ASN A 225 19.44 9.38 19.24
CA ASN A 225 20.16 10.63 19.49
C ASN A 225 20.28 10.88 20.99
N GLU A 226 21.44 10.52 21.53
CA GLU A 226 21.83 10.82 22.92
C GLU A 226 21.80 12.32 23.25
N ASP A 227 21.79 13.17 22.22
CA ASP A 227 21.86 14.63 22.30
C ASP A 227 20.60 15.30 22.90
N ASN A 228 19.52 14.56 23.16
CA ASN A 228 18.27 15.13 23.66
C ASN A 228 17.78 14.52 24.99
N LYS A 229 18.68 13.97 25.80
CA LYS A 229 18.35 13.42 27.14
C LYS A 229 17.75 14.48 28.09
N ASP A 230 18.02 15.77 27.87
CA ASP A 230 17.64 16.84 28.80
C ASP A 230 16.22 17.41 28.60
N ARG A 231 15.52 17.06 27.51
CA ARG A 231 14.16 17.53 27.25
C ARG A 231 13.30 16.43 26.63
N PRO A 232 12.64 15.58 27.44
CA PRO A 232 11.68 14.63 26.88
C PRO A 232 10.60 15.42 26.12
N HIS A 233 10.43 15.11 24.83
CA HIS A 233 9.31 15.64 24.08
C HIS A 233 8.02 15.24 24.79
N GLN A 234 7.23 16.24 25.21
CA GLN A 234 5.95 16.00 25.87
C GLN A 234 4.88 15.48 24.91
N LYS A 235 5.16 15.47 23.60
CA LYS A 235 4.22 15.07 22.55
C LYS A 235 4.95 14.23 21.51
N TRP A 236 4.31 13.14 21.11
CA TRP A 236 4.81 12.23 20.08
C TRP A 236 3.67 11.47 19.42
N HIS A 237 3.95 10.89 18.27
CA HIS A 237 2.94 10.29 17.43
C HIS A 237 3.37 8.91 16.94
N ILE A 238 2.41 7.98 16.90
CA ILE A 238 2.55 6.71 16.19
C ILE A 238 1.83 6.86 14.85
N VAL A 239 2.53 6.57 13.78
CA VAL A 239 1.98 6.48 12.42
C VAL A 239 1.99 5.01 12.01
N SER A 240 0.80 4.41 11.96
CA SER A 240 0.64 2.99 11.62
C SER A 240 0.34 2.80 10.14
N LEU A 241 1.09 1.90 9.52
CA LEU A 241 1.06 1.60 8.10
C LEU A 241 0.73 0.13 7.89
N VAL A 242 -0.03 -0.18 6.85
CA VAL A 242 -0.26 -1.55 6.38
C VAL A 242 0.61 -1.80 5.16
N THR A 243 1.30 -2.95 5.12
CA THR A 243 1.99 -3.44 3.91
C THR A 243 1.89 -4.97 3.87
N ALA A 244 2.50 -5.58 2.85
CA ALA A 244 2.52 -7.03 2.72
C ALA A 244 3.60 -7.67 3.59
N CYS A 245 3.30 -8.82 4.22
CA CYS A 245 4.26 -9.54 5.08
C CYS A 245 5.53 -9.97 4.33
N HIS A 246 5.43 -10.24 3.03
CA HIS A 246 6.62 -10.61 2.26
C HIS A 246 7.56 -9.42 2.02
N VAL A 247 7.04 -8.17 2.07
CA VAL A 247 7.86 -6.94 2.00
C VAL A 247 8.65 -6.80 3.29
N VAL A 248 7.96 -6.73 4.44
CA VAL A 248 8.56 -6.69 5.78
C VAL A 248 8.05 -7.87 6.60
N TYR A 249 8.95 -8.79 6.97
CA TYR A 249 8.56 -10.07 7.55
C TYR A 249 8.43 -10.07 9.08
N ASN A 250 9.26 -9.30 9.79
CA ASN A 250 9.22 -9.25 11.26
C ASN A 250 9.75 -7.91 11.79
N SER A 251 9.74 -7.73 13.11
CA SER A 251 10.22 -6.49 13.75
C SER A 251 11.74 -6.23 13.58
N GLU A 252 12.52 -7.23 13.19
CA GLU A 252 13.95 -7.08 12.90
C GLU A 252 14.16 -6.38 11.56
N GLU A 253 13.44 -6.82 10.52
CA GLU A 253 13.40 -6.10 9.23
C GLU A 253 12.74 -4.73 9.38
N ALA A 254 11.70 -4.63 10.21
CA ALA A 254 11.01 -3.36 10.46
C ALA A 254 11.97 -2.29 10.98
N LYS A 255 12.85 -2.62 11.93
CA LYS A 255 13.84 -1.65 12.44
C LYS A 255 14.83 -1.16 11.40
N GLU A 256 15.07 -1.95 10.36
CA GLU A 256 15.90 -1.63 9.19
C GLU A 256 15.05 -1.12 8.01
N THR A 257 13.81 -0.69 8.27
CA THR A 257 12.88 -0.20 7.26
C THR A 257 12.66 1.30 7.40
N THR A 258 12.74 2.00 6.26
CA THR A 258 12.36 3.41 6.12
C THR A 258 11.12 3.52 5.24
N VAL A 259 10.24 4.46 5.54
CA VAL A 259 9.01 4.72 4.78
C VAL A 259 9.04 6.15 4.24
N ASP A 260 8.83 6.30 2.94
CA ASP A 260 8.77 7.60 2.28
C ASP A 260 7.32 8.01 1.97
N PHE A 261 6.88 9.08 2.61
CA PHE A 261 5.61 9.76 2.37
C PHE A 261 5.76 10.77 1.23
N PHE A 262 4.66 11.00 0.51
CA PHE A 262 4.55 12.05 -0.52
C PHE A 262 5.57 11.97 -1.68
N TYR A 263 6.11 10.78 -1.98
CA TYR A 263 6.99 10.57 -3.13
C TYR A 263 6.20 10.47 -4.44
N ASN A 264 5.66 11.60 -4.89
CA ASN A 264 4.71 11.67 -6.01
C ASN A 264 5.39 11.90 -7.37
N ASP A 265 6.58 12.51 -7.37
CA ASP A 265 7.41 12.75 -8.55
C ASP A 265 8.91 12.73 -8.16
N GLU A 266 9.80 12.77 -9.15
CA GLU A 266 11.26 12.71 -8.94
C GLU A 266 11.81 13.95 -8.19
N ASP A 267 11.09 15.08 -8.23
CA ASP A 267 11.49 16.33 -7.59
C ASP A 267 11.03 16.42 -6.13
N SER A 268 10.07 15.59 -5.72
CA SER A 268 9.55 15.51 -4.35
C SER A 268 10.65 15.34 -3.29
N LYS A 269 11.75 14.67 -3.66
CA LYS A 269 12.93 14.56 -2.79
C LYS A 269 13.76 15.85 -2.75
N LYS A 270 13.94 16.51 -3.90
CA LYS A 270 14.78 17.72 -4.03
C LYS A 270 14.12 18.94 -3.39
N ASP A 271 12.80 19.05 -3.47
CA ASP A 271 12.03 20.16 -2.91
C ASP A 271 11.58 19.93 -1.45
N GLY A 272 11.90 18.76 -0.88
CA GLY A 272 11.61 18.43 0.51
C GLY A 272 10.14 18.12 0.82
N ARG A 273 9.28 17.93 -0.20
CA ARG A 273 7.90 17.43 -0.03
C ARG A 273 7.90 15.99 0.49
N MET A 274 8.84 15.17 0.03
CA MET A 274 9.00 13.80 0.50
C MET A 274 9.49 13.80 1.95
N LYS A 275 8.77 13.10 2.83
CA LYS A 275 9.14 12.91 4.24
C LYS A 275 9.44 11.44 4.48
N SER A 276 10.51 11.15 5.22
CA SER A 276 10.90 9.77 5.51
C SER A 276 10.83 9.50 7.01
N LEU A 277 10.25 8.37 7.41
CA LEU A 277 10.23 7.90 8.80
C LEU A 277 10.91 6.53 8.89
N GLN A 278 11.68 6.32 9.96
CA GLN A 278 12.14 4.99 10.32
C GLN A 278 11.00 4.24 11.03
N VAL A 279 10.82 2.98 10.68
CA VAL A 279 9.86 2.12 11.38
C VAL A 279 10.44 1.71 12.73
N HIS A 280 9.65 1.85 13.78
CA HIS A 280 10.03 1.47 15.15
C HIS A 280 9.87 -0.04 15.36
N GLU A 281 8.70 -0.57 15.02
CA GLU A 281 8.39 -1.99 15.16
C GLU A 281 7.28 -2.47 14.22
N MET A 282 7.02 -3.78 14.27
CA MET A 282 5.87 -4.42 13.64
C MET A 282 4.90 -4.85 14.74
N SER A 283 3.76 -4.15 14.87
CA SER A 283 2.76 -4.42 15.91
C SER A 283 1.82 -5.57 15.57
N LYS A 284 1.62 -5.87 14.28
CA LYS A 284 0.77 -6.97 13.85
C LYS A 284 1.30 -7.65 12.60
N LYS A 285 1.07 -8.95 12.51
CA LYS A 285 1.51 -9.80 11.41
C LYS A 285 0.52 -10.92 11.13
N ASP A 286 0.15 -11.07 9.87
CA ASP A 286 -0.64 -12.18 9.33
C ASP A 286 0.05 -12.72 8.07
N ILE A 287 0.80 -13.82 8.24
CA ILE A 287 1.53 -14.46 7.14
C ILE A 287 0.57 -15.04 6.10
N HIS A 288 -0.59 -15.55 6.51
CA HIS A 288 -1.54 -16.20 5.62
C HIS A 288 -2.32 -15.19 4.77
N GLY A 289 -2.67 -14.05 5.39
CA GLY A 289 -3.22 -12.88 4.71
C GLY A 289 -2.17 -12.09 3.91
N ASP A 290 -0.88 -12.39 4.11
CA ASP A 290 0.27 -11.65 3.60
C ASP A 290 0.18 -10.15 3.94
N LEU A 291 -0.08 -9.85 5.22
CA LEU A 291 -0.33 -8.50 5.70
C LEU A 291 0.37 -8.25 7.04
N CYS A 292 1.04 -7.12 7.19
CA CYS A 292 1.59 -6.67 8.46
C CYS A 292 1.27 -5.19 8.73
N ILE A 293 1.34 -4.80 10.00
CA ILE A 293 1.22 -3.41 10.45
C ILE A 293 2.59 -2.98 10.98
N LEU A 294 3.06 -1.84 10.47
CA LEU A 294 4.32 -1.20 10.84
C LEU A 294 4.00 0.08 11.60
N ASP A 295 4.68 0.31 12.71
CA ASP A 295 4.52 1.52 13.51
C ASP A 295 5.77 2.38 13.39
N CYS A 296 5.59 3.60 12.88
CA CYS A 296 6.62 4.64 12.87
C CYS A 296 6.38 5.58 14.04
N VAL A 297 7.44 6.04 14.70
CA VAL A 297 7.33 7.04 15.77
C VAL A 297 7.95 8.35 15.30
N THR A 298 7.24 9.47 15.52
CA THR A 298 7.72 10.80 15.12
C THR A 298 7.33 11.89 16.12
N HIS A 299 8.11 12.97 16.11
CA HIS A 299 7.83 14.24 16.81
C HIS A 299 7.54 15.38 15.82
N ASP A 300 7.47 15.10 14.52
CA ASP A 300 7.18 16.11 13.48
C ASP A 300 5.67 16.43 13.45
N ASP A 301 5.26 17.40 14.27
CA ASP A 301 3.88 17.90 14.30
C ASP A 301 3.39 18.35 12.92
N GLY A 302 4.26 18.94 12.09
CA GLY A 302 3.90 19.41 10.75
C GLY A 302 3.57 18.28 9.79
N LEU A 303 4.32 17.18 9.84
CA LEU A 303 3.96 15.95 9.13
C LEU A 303 2.61 15.41 9.62
N ILE A 304 2.40 15.35 10.94
CA ILE A 304 1.19 14.78 11.51
C ILE A 304 -0.05 15.59 11.17
N GLU A 305 0.02 16.92 11.21
CA GLU A 305 -1.06 17.80 10.75
C GLU A 305 -1.43 17.50 9.28
N GLN A 306 -0.44 17.33 8.40
CA GLN A 306 -0.67 16.95 7.00
C GLN A 306 -1.35 15.59 6.87
N LEU A 307 -0.87 14.57 7.59
CA LEU A 307 -1.45 13.21 7.52
C LEU A 307 -2.86 13.15 8.13
N GLN A 308 -3.13 13.91 9.20
CA GLN A 308 -4.46 14.01 9.80
C GLN A 308 -5.45 14.70 8.84
N LEU A 309 -5.03 15.72 8.10
CA LEU A 309 -5.85 16.35 7.06
C LEU A 309 -6.25 15.38 5.95
N ILE A 310 -5.40 14.38 5.67
CA ILE A 310 -5.67 13.33 4.69
C ILE A 310 -6.65 12.28 5.25
N LEU A 311 -6.47 11.85 6.51
CA LEU A 311 -7.30 10.83 7.16
C LEU A 311 -8.69 11.31 7.60
N LEU A 312 -8.81 12.53 8.15
CA LEU A 312 -10.06 13.02 8.73
C LEU A 312 -11.25 13.03 7.76
N PRO A 313 -11.11 13.52 6.50
CA PRO A 313 -12.21 13.47 5.54
C PRO A 313 -12.58 12.05 5.13
N HIS A 314 -11.64 11.10 5.17
CA HIS A 314 -11.91 9.70 4.82
C HIS A 314 -12.81 9.02 5.84
N PHE A 315 -12.64 9.31 7.14
CA PHE A 315 -13.49 8.75 8.19
C PHE A 315 -14.81 9.51 8.37
N LYS A 316 -14.82 10.83 8.19
CA LYS A 316 -16.02 11.66 8.41
C LYS A 316 -16.97 11.68 7.22
N ALA A 317 -16.43 11.74 6.01
CA ALA A 317 -17.28 11.72 4.84
C ALA A 317 -17.72 10.27 4.63
N ASN A 318 -19.03 10.07 4.51
CA ASN A 318 -19.60 8.83 4.00
C ASN A 318 -19.98 9.00 2.50
N PRO A 319 -19.06 9.49 1.62
CA PRO A 319 -19.41 9.83 0.24
C PRO A 319 -19.76 8.58 -0.57
N PHE A 320 -19.34 7.40 -0.08
CA PHE A 320 -19.56 6.10 -0.69
C PHE A 320 -21.03 5.78 -0.99
N PHE A 321 -21.97 6.33 -0.22
CA PHE A 321 -23.40 6.08 -0.47
C PHE A 321 -23.97 6.91 -1.62
N LYS A 322 -23.47 8.13 -1.89
CA LYS A 322 -24.04 9.00 -2.94
C LYS A 322 -23.58 8.61 -4.33
N THR A 323 -22.34 8.12 -4.48
CA THR A 323 -21.81 7.66 -5.78
C THR A 323 -22.41 6.32 -6.20
N ARG A 324 -23.04 5.59 -5.27
CA ARG A 324 -23.56 4.23 -5.44
C ARG A 324 -24.62 4.09 -6.54
N GLU A 325 -25.54 5.04 -6.65
CA GLU A 325 -26.72 4.90 -7.50
C GLU A 325 -26.38 4.99 -8.99
N LYS A 326 -25.34 5.75 -9.35
CA LYS A 326 -24.90 5.91 -10.74
C LYS A 326 -23.99 4.78 -11.24
N LEU A 327 -23.28 4.10 -10.34
CA LEU A 327 -22.25 3.12 -10.69
C LEU A 327 -22.79 1.70 -10.91
N GLN A 328 -24.02 1.40 -10.50
CA GLN A 328 -24.63 0.06 -10.62
C GLN A 328 -24.90 -0.39 -12.07
N SER A 329 -24.79 0.50 -13.05
CA SER A 329 -25.04 0.19 -14.46
C SER A 329 -23.84 -0.46 -15.17
N GLN A 330 -22.68 -0.56 -14.52
CA GLN A 330 -21.46 -1.06 -15.16
C GLN A 330 -21.38 -2.59 -15.07
N GLU A 331 -21.06 -3.26 -16.16
CA GLU A 331 -20.94 -4.73 -16.20
C GLU A 331 -19.68 -5.24 -15.48
N LYS A 332 -18.61 -4.43 -15.46
CA LYS A 332 -17.29 -4.81 -14.93
C LYS A 332 -16.98 -4.04 -13.67
N SER A 333 -16.30 -4.72 -12.74
CA SER A 333 -15.79 -4.10 -11.52
C SER A 333 -14.52 -3.31 -11.83
N LEU A 334 -14.54 -2.00 -11.64
CA LEU A 334 -13.38 -1.14 -11.81
C LEU A 334 -12.31 -1.48 -10.76
N CYS A 335 -11.06 -1.59 -11.18
CA CYS A 335 -9.91 -1.84 -10.33
C CYS A 335 -8.87 -0.73 -10.53
N ILE A 336 -8.56 -0.01 -9.45
CA ILE A 336 -7.53 1.02 -9.42
C ILE A 336 -6.41 0.53 -8.53
N VAL A 337 -5.17 0.61 -9.00
CA VAL A 337 -3.98 0.31 -8.20
C VAL A 337 -3.13 1.56 -8.07
N ILE A 338 -2.69 1.84 -6.84
CA ILE A 338 -1.80 2.96 -6.51
C ILE A 338 -0.59 2.42 -5.76
N SER A 339 0.60 2.59 -6.32
CA SER A 339 1.82 1.98 -5.78
C SER A 339 3.11 2.69 -6.23
N HIS A 340 4.26 2.20 -5.79
CA HIS A 340 5.62 2.63 -6.16
C HIS A 340 6.33 1.59 -7.04
N PRO A 341 5.90 1.40 -8.30
CA PRO A 341 6.54 0.46 -9.22
C PRO A 341 8.02 0.82 -9.43
N HIS A 342 8.87 -0.18 -9.42
CA HIS A 342 10.33 -0.15 -9.48
C HIS A 342 10.98 0.74 -8.41
N GLY A 343 10.29 0.94 -7.27
CA GLY A 343 10.71 1.86 -6.21
C GLY A 343 10.66 3.34 -6.64
N ARG A 344 10.03 3.66 -7.77
CA ARG A 344 9.96 5.02 -8.36
C ARG A 344 8.83 5.86 -7.74
N PRO A 345 8.66 7.13 -8.15
CA PRO A 345 7.54 7.93 -7.68
C PRO A 345 6.20 7.26 -7.96
N LYS A 346 5.22 7.58 -7.11
CA LYS A 346 3.90 6.95 -7.08
C LYS A 346 3.20 7.00 -8.44
N GLN A 347 2.62 5.87 -8.83
CA GLN A 347 1.86 5.72 -10.06
C GLN A 347 0.43 5.25 -9.76
N ILE A 348 -0.50 5.62 -10.63
CA ILE A 348 -1.88 5.13 -10.65
C ILE A 348 -2.08 4.35 -11.95
N THR A 349 -2.65 3.15 -11.82
CA THR A 349 -3.07 2.33 -12.97
C THR A 349 -4.55 2.02 -12.83
N VAL A 350 -5.28 2.12 -13.93
CA VAL A 350 -6.73 1.91 -13.97
C VAL A 350 -7.05 0.74 -14.90
N GLY A 351 -7.87 -0.19 -14.42
CA GLY A 351 -8.28 -1.38 -15.15
C GLY A 351 -9.51 -2.00 -14.52
N TYR A 352 -9.66 -3.31 -14.65
CA TYR A 352 -10.85 -4.02 -14.17
C TYR A 352 -10.45 -5.28 -13.41
N ALA A 353 -11.26 -5.64 -12.41
CA ALA A 353 -11.18 -6.95 -11.79
C ALA A 353 -11.80 -8.01 -12.71
N GLU A 354 -11.20 -9.19 -12.71
CA GLU A 354 -11.71 -10.33 -13.47
C GLU A 354 -12.66 -11.17 -12.63
N SER A 355 -12.27 -11.44 -11.40
CA SER A 355 -13.02 -12.27 -10.48
C SER A 355 -12.64 -11.99 -9.03
N HIS A 356 -13.42 -12.58 -8.13
CA HIS A 356 -13.09 -12.62 -6.72
C HIS A 356 -13.46 -14.00 -6.19
N GLU A 357 -12.67 -14.49 -5.24
CA GLU A 357 -12.82 -15.80 -4.64
C GLU A 357 -12.92 -15.66 -3.12
N LEU A 358 -13.90 -16.33 -2.53
CA LEU A 358 -14.00 -16.44 -1.08
C LEU A 358 -13.33 -17.75 -0.65
N GLY A 359 -12.09 -17.64 -0.19
CA GLY A 359 -11.33 -18.74 0.37
C GLY A 359 -11.97 -19.29 1.65
N TYR A 360 -11.96 -20.61 1.79
CA TYR A 360 -12.52 -21.34 2.92
C TYR A 360 -11.58 -21.43 4.14
N SER A 361 -10.52 -20.61 4.19
CA SER A 361 -9.63 -20.55 5.34
C SER A 361 -10.38 -20.11 6.61
N SER A 362 -9.77 -20.34 7.77
CA SER A 362 -10.21 -19.77 9.03
C SER A 362 -9.13 -18.79 9.51
N PRO A 363 -9.36 -17.47 9.43
CA PRO A 363 -10.57 -16.81 8.92
C PRO A 363 -10.75 -16.88 7.40
N PRO A 364 -11.98 -16.69 6.86
CA PRO A 364 -12.21 -16.68 5.42
C PRO A 364 -11.44 -15.54 4.77
N LYS A 365 -10.93 -15.78 3.56
CA LYS A 365 -10.07 -14.84 2.84
C LYS A 365 -10.76 -14.41 1.56
N LEU A 366 -10.96 -13.12 1.37
CA LEU A 366 -11.46 -12.60 0.10
C LEU A 366 -10.26 -12.28 -0.79
N THR A 367 -10.13 -13.03 -1.87
CA THR A 367 -9.09 -12.86 -2.88
C THR A 367 -9.70 -12.16 -4.09
N PHE A 368 -8.97 -11.22 -4.66
CA PHE A 368 -9.33 -10.57 -5.90
C PHE A 368 -8.30 -10.86 -6.98
N ILE A 369 -8.79 -11.15 -8.19
CA ILE A 369 -7.97 -11.39 -9.38
C ILE A 369 -8.28 -10.26 -10.36
N TYR A 370 -7.24 -9.58 -10.85
CA TYR A 370 -7.39 -8.43 -11.73
C TYR A 370 -6.23 -8.33 -12.73
N LYS A 371 -6.48 -7.63 -13.83
CA LYS A 371 -5.49 -7.36 -14.90
C LYS A 371 -5.00 -5.92 -14.93
N THR A 372 -5.35 -5.12 -13.93
CA THR A 372 -4.79 -3.77 -13.78
C THR A 372 -3.29 -3.87 -13.55
N ASP A 373 -2.52 -3.09 -14.30
CA ASP A 373 -1.06 -3.20 -14.35
C ASP A 373 -0.39 -3.01 -12.98
N THR A 374 0.61 -3.85 -12.72
CA THR A 374 1.52 -3.75 -11.58
C THR A 374 2.91 -4.17 -12.03
N CYS A 375 3.93 -3.79 -11.26
CA CYS A 375 5.32 -4.12 -11.53
C CYS A 375 6.02 -4.48 -10.20
N PRO A 376 7.22 -5.08 -10.22
CA PRO A 376 8.12 -5.11 -9.08
C PRO A 376 8.15 -3.74 -8.37
N GLY A 377 8.04 -3.69 -7.03
CA GLY A 377 7.82 -2.49 -6.22
C GLY A 377 6.34 -2.23 -5.85
N SER A 378 5.38 -2.84 -6.57
CA SER A 378 3.95 -2.65 -6.31
C SER A 378 3.42 -3.43 -5.10
N SER A 379 4.15 -4.43 -4.58
CA SER A 379 3.76 -5.20 -3.39
C SER A 379 3.44 -4.32 -2.19
N GLY A 380 2.30 -4.56 -1.53
CA GLY A 380 1.77 -3.74 -0.45
C GLY A 380 1.03 -2.48 -0.90
N GLY A 381 0.98 -2.21 -2.21
CA GLY A 381 0.28 -1.05 -2.79
C GLY A 381 -1.24 -1.13 -2.64
N LEU A 382 -1.92 0.00 -2.67
CA LEU A 382 -3.37 0.08 -2.50
C LEU A 382 -4.08 -0.41 -3.77
N VAL A 383 -5.01 -1.34 -3.59
CA VAL A 383 -5.90 -1.83 -4.64
C VAL A 383 -7.33 -1.51 -4.23
N VAL A 384 -8.00 -0.72 -5.07
CA VAL A 384 -9.37 -0.27 -4.84
C VAL A 384 -10.28 -0.89 -5.90
N MET A 385 -11.32 -1.58 -5.44
CA MET A 385 -12.31 -2.21 -6.30
C MET A 385 -13.68 -1.57 -6.10
N TYR A 386 -14.32 -1.22 -7.21
CA TYR A 386 -15.67 -0.67 -7.24
C TYR A 386 -16.60 -1.58 -8.03
N ASN A 387 -17.88 -1.54 -7.67
CA ASN A 387 -18.93 -2.26 -8.37
C ASN A 387 -18.64 -3.78 -8.45
N LEU A 388 -18.22 -4.38 -7.34
CA LEU A 388 -18.32 -5.82 -7.21
C LEU A 388 -19.82 -6.13 -7.23
N ASN A 389 -20.26 -7.09 -8.05
CA ASN A 389 -21.66 -7.53 -8.19
C ASN A 389 -22.21 -8.20 -6.90
N SER A 390 -21.84 -7.68 -5.72
CA SER A 390 -22.20 -8.11 -4.39
C SER A 390 -22.77 -6.91 -3.64
N PRO A 391 -24.04 -6.97 -3.18
CA PRO A 391 -24.69 -5.87 -2.46
C PRO A 391 -23.93 -5.43 -1.20
N LEU A 392 -23.10 -6.32 -0.66
CA LEU A 392 -22.33 -6.14 0.57
C LEU A 392 -20.91 -5.59 0.34
N LEU A 393 -20.41 -5.60 -0.91
CA LEU A 393 -19.02 -5.28 -1.24
C LEU A 393 -18.92 -4.28 -2.40
N ASN A 394 -19.74 -3.23 -2.44
CA ASN A 394 -19.68 -2.26 -3.55
C ASN A 394 -18.34 -1.50 -3.63
N PHE A 395 -17.59 -1.51 -2.53
CA PHE A 395 -16.26 -0.94 -2.40
C PHE A 395 -15.41 -1.87 -1.55
N VAL A 396 -14.23 -2.23 -2.04
CA VAL A 396 -13.22 -2.93 -1.23
C VAL A 396 -11.85 -2.35 -1.51
N SER A 397 -11.16 -1.97 -0.43
CA SER A 397 -9.72 -1.76 -0.45
C SER A 397 -8.99 -3.01 0.03
N ALA A 398 -7.90 -3.34 -0.66
CA ALA A 398 -6.96 -4.40 -0.30
C ALA A 398 -5.53 -3.93 -0.59
N ILE A 399 -4.54 -4.73 -0.20
CA ILE A 399 -3.15 -4.53 -0.60
C ILE A 399 -2.78 -5.49 -1.75
N HIS A 400 -1.95 -5.04 -2.69
CA HIS A 400 -1.36 -5.89 -3.73
C HIS A 400 -0.37 -6.87 -3.09
N SER A 401 -0.43 -8.15 -3.47
CA SER A 401 0.38 -9.21 -2.85
C SER A 401 1.18 -10.02 -3.87
N LEU A 402 0.54 -10.43 -4.97
CA LEU A 402 1.17 -11.26 -6.01
C LEU A 402 0.91 -10.68 -7.40
N GLY A 403 1.90 -10.77 -8.28
CA GLY A 403 1.79 -10.43 -9.68
C GLY A 403 2.39 -11.53 -10.56
N HIS A 404 1.55 -12.16 -11.37
CA HIS A 404 1.96 -13.09 -12.43
C HIS A 404 2.04 -12.36 -13.78
N GLU A 405 2.51 -13.03 -14.83
CA GLU A 405 2.60 -12.45 -16.19
C GLU A 405 1.23 -11.98 -16.72
N ASP A 406 0.16 -12.74 -16.45
CA ASP A 406 -1.18 -12.51 -17.02
C ASP A 406 -2.23 -12.00 -16.02
N SER A 407 -1.92 -12.00 -14.72
CA SER A 407 -2.90 -11.67 -13.69
C SER A 407 -2.23 -11.22 -12.39
N ASN A 408 -2.90 -10.35 -11.66
CA ASN A 408 -2.48 -9.86 -10.35
C ASN A 408 -3.48 -10.29 -9.28
N GLN A 409 -2.99 -10.45 -8.06
CA GLN A 409 -3.79 -10.90 -6.92
C GLN A 409 -3.63 -9.98 -5.72
N SER A 410 -4.77 -9.68 -5.12
CA SER A 410 -4.86 -9.04 -3.81
C SER A 410 -5.67 -9.90 -2.89
N SER A 411 -5.34 -9.83 -1.60
CA SER A 411 -6.06 -10.57 -0.58
C SER A 411 -6.46 -9.66 0.54
N LYS A 412 -7.65 -9.91 1.09
CA LYS A 412 -8.13 -9.29 2.31
C LYS A 412 -8.57 -10.38 3.27
N GLY A 413 -7.91 -10.47 4.43
CA GLY A 413 -8.42 -11.27 5.53
C GLY A 413 -9.79 -10.73 5.93
N LEU A 414 -10.82 -11.58 5.91
CA LEU A 414 -12.07 -11.23 6.56
C LEU A 414 -11.90 -11.52 8.06
N PRO A 415 -12.55 -10.76 8.93
CA PRO A 415 -12.50 -11.05 10.35
C PRO A 415 -13.31 -12.30 10.69
N GLU A 416 -12.88 -13.01 11.73
CA GLU A 416 -13.54 -14.22 12.23
C GLU A 416 -15.00 -14.01 12.63
N ASN A 417 -15.35 -12.77 13.01
CA ASN A 417 -16.69 -12.41 13.49
C ASN A 417 -17.71 -12.11 12.38
N ILE A 418 -17.32 -12.13 11.09
CA ILE A 418 -18.34 -12.10 10.02
C ILE A 418 -18.95 -13.48 9.93
N ASP A 419 -20.10 -13.62 10.60
CA ASP A 419 -20.87 -14.86 10.67
C ASP A 419 -21.01 -15.50 9.27
N ARG A 420 -20.33 -16.65 9.11
CA ARG A 420 -20.35 -17.49 7.91
C ARG A 420 -21.79 -17.80 7.50
N HIS A 421 -22.71 -17.87 8.46
CA HIS A 421 -24.12 -18.11 8.22
C HIS A 421 -24.81 -16.90 7.56
N ARG A 422 -24.43 -15.67 7.92
CA ARG A 422 -25.00 -14.43 7.37
C ARG A 422 -24.54 -14.14 5.94
N ILE A 423 -23.26 -14.37 5.61
CA ILE A 423 -22.79 -14.29 4.22
C ILE A 423 -23.48 -15.37 3.36
N ARG A 424 -23.48 -16.63 3.81
CA ARG A 424 -24.13 -17.72 3.07
C ARG A 424 -25.64 -17.52 2.92
N HIS A 425 -26.31 -17.06 3.97
CA HIS A 425 -27.74 -16.75 3.92
C HIS A 425 -28.02 -15.62 2.93
N ASN A 426 -27.22 -14.56 2.92
CA ASN A 426 -27.39 -13.47 1.97
C ASN A 426 -27.06 -13.88 0.53
N LEU A 427 -25.98 -14.64 0.29
CA LEU A 427 -25.65 -15.15 -1.05
C LEU A 427 -26.69 -16.17 -1.56
N LYS A 428 -27.17 -17.08 -0.71
CA LYS A 428 -28.27 -18.01 -1.05
C LYS A 428 -29.58 -17.27 -1.31
N LYS A 429 -29.91 -16.25 -0.51
CA LYS A 429 -31.12 -15.42 -0.67
C LYS A 429 -31.03 -14.58 -1.95
N LEU A 430 -29.84 -14.11 -2.34
CA LEU A 430 -29.61 -13.41 -3.60
C LEU A 430 -29.74 -14.35 -4.81
N ASN A 431 -29.20 -15.57 -4.75
CA ASN A 431 -29.44 -16.59 -5.79
C ASN A 431 -30.93 -16.96 -5.88
N HIS A 432 -31.63 -17.08 -4.75
CA HIS A 432 -33.07 -17.34 -4.73
C HIS A 432 -33.89 -16.16 -5.29
N LEU A 433 -33.50 -14.92 -5.01
CA LEU A 433 -34.14 -13.71 -5.53
C LEU A 433 -33.87 -13.51 -7.03
N ALA A 434 -32.67 -13.85 -7.50
CA ALA A 434 -32.34 -13.87 -8.93
C ALA A 434 -33.18 -14.93 -9.67
N LEU A 435 -33.34 -16.12 -9.08
CA LEU A 435 -34.19 -17.19 -9.63
C LEU A 435 -35.69 -16.84 -9.54
N SER A 436 -36.13 -16.15 -8.48
CA SER A 436 -37.54 -15.74 -8.35
C SER A 436 -37.90 -14.58 -9.28
N HIS A 437 -37.02 -13.60 -9.47
CA HIS A 437 -37.20 -12.56 -10.50
C HIS A 437 -37.19 -13.15 -11.91
N TYR A 438 -36.36 -14.14 -12.19
CA TYR A 438 -36.39 -14.88 -13.46
C TYR A 438 -37.72 -15.64 -13.65
N SER A 439 -38.27 -16.23 -12.59
CA SER A 439 -39.57 -16.91 -12.64
C SER A 439 -40.75 -15.95 -12.78
N ILE A 440 -40.70 -14.77 -12.16
CA ILE A 440 -41.74 -13.72 -12.25
C ILE A 440 -41.74 -13.08 -13.64
N LEU A 441 -40.56 -12.84 -14.23
CA LEU A 441 -40.43 -12.38 -15.61
C LEU A 441 -40.94 -13.42 -16.61
N LYS A 442 -40.81 -14.71 -16.31
CA LYS A 442 -41.36 -15.81 -17.14
C LYS A 442 -42.88 -15.93 -17.02
N SER A 443 -43.48 -15.55 -15.88
CA SER A 443 -44.94 -15.59 -15.66
C SER A 443 -45.69 -14.32 -16.08
N HIS A 444 -45.00 -13.23 -16.38
CA HIS A 444 -45.61 -11.97 -16.81
C HIS A 444 -45.42 -11.62 -18.30
N CYS A 445 -44.89 -12.56 -19.09
CA CYS A 445 -45.05 -12.53 -20.55
C CYS A 445 -46.25 -13.38 -20.98
N VAL A 446 -47.45 -12.91 -20.65
CA VAL A 446 -48.69 -13.31 -21.34
C VAL A 446 -49.40 -12.04 -21.77
N ASN A 447 -48.99 -11.51 -22.92
CA ASN A 447 -49.96 -11.14 -23.94
C ASN A 447 -49.29 -11.16 -25.33
N PRO A 448 -49.79 -11.98 -26.27
CA PRO A 448 -49.24 -12.09 -27.61
C PRO A 448 -49.95 -11.06 -28.49
N LEU A 449 -49.28 -9.97 -28.86
CA LEU A 449 -49.58 -9.18 -30.05
C LEU A 449 -48.44 -8.18 -30.22
N PHE A 450 -47.81 -8.21 -31.40
CA PHE A 450 -46.57 -7.53 -31.78
C PHE A 450 -45.29 -8.11 -31.19
N LEU A 451 -44.68 -9.04 -31.93
CA LEU A 451 -43.33 -8.88 -32.47
C LEU A 451 -43.06 -10.05 -33.42
N GLY A 452 -43.30 -9.81 -34.71
CA GLY A 452 -42.73 -10.62 -35.77
C GLY A 452 -41.23 -10.33 -35.87
N GLN A 453 -40.47 -11.40 -36.08
CA GLN A 453 -39.10 -11.43 -36.60
C GLN A 453 -38.00 -10.89 -35.66
N GLY A 454 -37.38 -11.81 -34.90
CA GLY A 454 -36.10 -11.56 -34.23
C GLY A 454 -35.56 -12.71 -33.40
N TRP A 455 -36.42 -13.64 -32.95
CA TRP A 455 -36.04 -14.62 -31.90
C TRP A 455 -35.58 -16.00 -32.38
N TYR A 456 -35.25 -16.17 -33.67
CA TYR A 456 -34.86 -17.48 -34.20
C TYR A 456 -33.34 -17.78 -34.20
N GLN A 457 -32.49 -16.90 -33.68
CA GLN A 457 -31.02 -17.14 -33.70
C GLN A 457 -30.36 -17.53 -32.36
N LEU A 458 -31.06 -17.55 -31.24
CA LEU A 458 -30.45 -17.86 -29.93
C LEU A 458 -30.58 -19.33 -29.46
N LYS A 459 -31.28 -20.19 -30.23
CA LYS A 459 -31.44 -21.62 -29.85
C LYS A 459 -30.29 -22.54 -30.28
N ASN A 460 -29.28 -22.06 -31.00
CA ASN A 460 -28.17 -22.89 -31.51
C ASN A 460 -26.80 -22.63 -30.87
N SER A 461 -26.72 -21.92 -29.74
CA SER A 461 -25.45 -21.79 -29.02
C SER A 461 -25.14 -23.07 -28.23
N LYS A 462 -24.00 -23.70 -28.55
CA LYS A 462 -23.48 -24.97 -28.00
C LYS A 462 -23.25 -24.99 -26.46
N TYR A 463 -23.52 -23.90 -25.75
CA TYR A 463 -23.23 -23.78 -24.33
C TYR A 463 -24.29 -24.42 -23.40
N TYR A 464 -25.45 -24.80 -23.93
CA TYR A 464 -26.60 -25.25 -23.11
C TYR A 464 -26.74 -26.78 -22.93
N GLN A 465 -25.88 -27.59 -23.55
CA GLN A 465 -25.99 -29.06 -23.52
C GLN A 465 -25.11 -29.76 -22.46
N SER A 466 -24.30 -29.06 -21.66
CA SER A 466 -23.34 -29.72 -20.75
C SER A 466 -23.73 -29.78 -19.26
N ILE A 467 -24.92 -29.32 -18.84
CA ILE A 467 -25.22 -29.16 -17.39
C ILE A 467 -26.27 -30.15 -16.85
N ASN A 468 -26.97 -30.92 -17.69
CA ASN A 468 -28.00 -31.87 -17.22
C ASN A 468 -27.72 -33.30 -17.70
N GLY A 469 -26.66 -33.90 -17.17
CA GLY A 469 -26.37 -35.31 -17.42
C GLY A 469 -25.54 -35.95 -16.32
N THR A 470 -26.19 -36.30 -15.21
CA THR A 470 -25.84 -37.50 -14.42
C THR A 470 -27.06 -37.87 -13.56
N ASP A 471 -27.65 -39.01 -13.93
CA ASP A 471 -28.61 -39.79 -13.15
C ASP A 471 -27.96 -40.43 -11.92
N ILE A 472 -28.78 -40.56 -10.86
CA ILE A 472 -28.76 -41.45 -9.67
C ILE A 472 -27.42 -41.98 -9.17
#